data_AF-A0A183GZC4-F1
#
_entry.id   AF-A0A183GZC4-F1
#
_cell.length_a   1.000
_cell.length_b   1.000
_cell.length_c   1.000
_cell.angle_alpha   90.00
_cell.angle_beta   90.00
_cell.angle_gamma   90.00
#
_symmetry.space_group_name_H-M   'P 1'
#
loop_
_entity.id
_entity.type
_entity.pdbx_description
1 polymer ?
#
loop_
_entity_poly.entity_id
_entity_poly.type
_entity_poly.pdbx_seq_one_letter_code
_entity_poly.pdbx_strand_id
1 'polypeptide(L)'
;MDLNVALQRTSEDEAENQYDEVYPGRILKGEDTPGSIKIRYMRGCREPKTFARYTSSLKNMIPLRTFHKHDHSRASKVDESGLFSFITFSWIFPYLWAAFKGRLSQDQMWNCSIYDASSVNLARLEYLWKQELLHRPNRPSLFRVMCLFIKTRVCVACFVFLFCLLFGFIGPMFFVKELISFAEQPHLFNTYPNLSFGIFLAFAILVFETARVLSYGATWAISYRTGIRVRGALLALLYKKLINVRSLRTKTGAEVVNIFANDGQRLIDAVSFIPLVLVGPLVLIAGIIYLLIVIGPWSLLGIFTFLIFDVIQLVLGKTLVGFRNSTIQKTEKRVTFYFKRIAQIDK
;
A
#
# COMPACT_ATOMS: atom_id res chain seq x y z
N MET A 1 20.37 25.33 -45.98
CA MET A 1 19.87 24.52 -44.86
C MET A 1 18.60 25.22 -44.39
N ASP A 2 17.47 24.72 -44.87
CA ASP A 2 16.21 25.47 -44.93
C ASP A 2 15.63 25.77 -43.55
N LEU A 3 15.21 27.01 -43.37
CA LEU A 3 14.60 27.54 -42.13
C LEU A 3 13.38 26.72 -41.71
N ASN A 4 12.65 26.14 -42.66
CA ASN A 4 11.51 25.25 -42.39
C ASN A 4 11.94 23.91 -41.78
N VAL A 5 13.11 23.39 -42.15
CA VAL A 5 13.66 22.14 -41.58
C VAL A 5 14.22 22.38 -40.17
N ALA A 6 14.77 23.58 -39.92
CA ALA A 6 15.17 24.00 -38.58
C ALA A 6 13.95 24.19 -37.66
N LEU A 7 12.88 24.81 -38.17
CA LEU A 7 11.63 25.03 -37.43
C LEU A 7 10.88 23.72 -37.13
N GLN A 8 10.87 22.77 -38.08
CA GLN A 8 10.33 21.43 -37.85
C GLN A 8 11.12 20.68 -36.77
N ARG A 9 12.45 20.71 -36.82
CA ARG A 9 13.29 20.11 -35.77
C ARG A 9 13.07 20.74 -34.39
N THR A 10 12.95 22.07 -34.30
CA THR A 10 12.63 22.71 -33.02
C THR A 10 11.23 22.38 -32.52
N SER A 11 10.24 22.19 -33.41
CA SER A 11 8.89 21.78 -33.01
C SER A 11 8.81 20.30 -32.58
N GLU A 12 9.63 19.43 -33.20
CA GLU A 12 9.77 18.03 -32.81
C GLU A 12 10.56 17.89 -31.50
N ASP A 13 11.63 18.68 -31.32
CA ASP A 13 12.42 18.77 -30.07
C ASP A 13 11.59 19.37 -28.92
N GLU A 14 10.69 20.33 -29.18
CA GLU A 14 9.75 20.85 -28.17
C GLU A 14 8.66 19.84 -27.81
N ALA A 15 8.15 19.06 -28.78
CA ALA A 15 7.19 17.99 -28.53
C ALA A 15 7.79 16.80 -27.78
N GLU A 16 9.09 16.50 -27.99
CA GLU A 16 9.81 15.43 -27.29
C GLU A 16 10.21 15.86 -25.86
N ASN A 17 10.58 17.13 -25.66
CA ASN A 17 10.89 17.67 -24.32
C ASN A 17 9.64 17.86 -23.43
N GLN A 18 8.44 17.96 -24.01
CA GLN A 18 7.21 18.15 -23.24
C GLN A 18 6.82 16.92 -22.39
N TYR A 19 7.38 15.74 -22.67
CA TYR A 19 7.11 14.52 -21.90
C TYR A 19 8.13 14.20 -20.80
N ASP A 20 9.26 14.91 -20.74
CA ASP A 20 10.40 14.49 -19.93
C ASP A 20 10.68 15.33 -18.66
N GLU A 21 10.00 16.47 -18.44
CA GLU A 21 10.20 17.29 -17.24
C GLU A 21 9.01 17.31 -16.28
N VAL A 22 8.85 16.24 -15.49
CA VAL A 22 7.91 16.26 -14.34
C VAL A 22 8.63 16.44 -12.99
N TYR A 23 9.95 16.24 -12.89
CA TYR A 23 10.72 16.54 -11.66
C TYR A 23 12.21 16.88 -11.90
N PRO A 24 12.75 17.98 -11.34
CA PRO A 24 14.16 18.33 -11.47
C PRO A 24 15.02 17.46 -10.54
N GLY A 25 15.94 16.68 -11.11
CA GLY A 25 16.91 15.91 -10.32
C GLY A 25 17.83 15.00 -11.15
N ARG A 26 19.06 15.48 -11.41
CA ARG A 26 20.26 14.82 -12.02
C ARG A 26 20.05 13.45 -12.71
N ILE A 27 20.23 13.48 -14.02
CA ILE A 27 20.11 12.41 -15.00
C ILE A 27 21.31 11.44 -14.90
N LEU A 28 21.10 10.12 -15.03
CA LEU A 28 22.16 9.16 -15.33
C LEU A 28 21.99 8.66 -16.77
N LYS A 29 23.06 8.78 -17.58
CA LYS A 29 23.17 8.25 -18.95
C LYS A 29 23.43 6.74 -18.91
N GLY A 30 22.66 5.97 -19.66
CA GLY A 30 22.89 4.56 -19.98
C GLY A 30 22.05 4.16 -21.19
N GLU A 31 22.74 3.74 -22.26
CA GLU A 31 22.30 3.27 -23.59
C GLU A 31 21.11 3.98 -24.25
N ASP A 32 21.45 4.76 -25.28
CA ASP A 32 20.56 5.54 -26.13
C ASP A 32 19.54 4.61 -26.85
N THR A 33 18.41 4.38 -26.18
CA THR A 33 17.19 3.88 -26.82
C THR A 33 16.19 5.04 -26.85
N PRO A 34 15.81 5.56 -28.02
CA PRO A 34 14.85 6.66 -28.13
C PRO A 34 13.52 6.23 -27.48
N GLY A 35 13.01 7.04 -26.55
CA GLY A 35 11.71 6.80 -25.88
C GLY A 35 11.73 6.05 -24.53
N SER A 36 12.90 5.77 -23.93
CA SER A 36 12.97 5.14 -22.60
C SER A 36 13.27 6.15 -21.48
N ILE A 37 12.37 6.22 -20.49
CA ILE A 37 12.52 7.05 -19.28
C ILE A 37 13.82 6.68 -18.57
N LYS A 38 14.74 7.64 -18.40
CA LYS A 38 16.05 7.45 -17.74
C LYS A 38 15.87 7.23 -16.23
N ILE A 39 15.81 5.97 -15.80
CA ILE A 39 15.62 5.60 -14.40
C ILE A 39 16.98 5.43 -13.69
N ARG A 40 17.20 6.19 -12.61
CA ARG A 40 18.44 6.24 -11.82
C ARG A 40 18.65 4.99 -10.94
N TYR A 41 19.09 3.87 -11.52
CA TYR A 41 19.60 2.72 -10.74
C TYR A 41 20.80 2.00 -11.39
N MET A 42 21.79 2.72 -11.92
CA MET A 42 23.11 2.14 -12.16
C MET A 42 24.26 3.15 -12.04
N ARG A 43 24.95 3.11 -10.88
CA ARG A 43 26.42 3.16 -10.83
C ARG A 43 26.88 2.56 -9.52
N GLY A 44 27.83 1.63 -9.58
CA GLY A 44 28.41 0.89 -8.45
C GLY A 44 29.26 1.74 -7.49
N CYS A 45 29.03 3.05 -7.40
CA CYS A 45 29.62 3.88 -6.36
C CYS A 45 28.67 3.92 -5.16
N ARG A 46 29.17 3.68 -3.96
CA ARG A 46 28.45 3.93 -2.69
C ARG A 46 28.05 5.41 -2.65
N GLU A 47 26.86 5.76 -3.16
CA GLU A 47 26.28 7.08 -2.91
C GLU A 47 26.11 7.23 -1.39
N PRO A 48 26.45 8.39 -0.81
CA PRO A 48 26.19 8.63 0.60
C PRO A 48 24.69 8.47 0.86
N LYS A 49 24.33 7.77 1.93
CA LYS A 49 22.94 7.51 2.35
C LYS A 49 22.27 8.81 2.83
N THR A 50 22.09 9.78 1.95
CA THR A 50 21.49 11.08 2.27
C THR A 50 19.97 10.99 2.19
N PHE A 51 19.28 11.78 3.01
CA PHE A 51 17.82 11.89 3.00
C PHE A 51 17.24 12.39 1.66
N ALA A 52 18.09 12.93 0.79
CA ALA A 52 17.74 13.39 -0.55
C ALA A 52 16.99 12.34 -1.39
N ARG A 53 17.27 11.04 -1.19
CA ARG A 53 16.57 9.93 -1.87
C ARG A 53 15.08 9.86 -1.53
N TYR A 54 14.68 10.30 -0.34
CA TYR A 54 13.29 10.23 0.12
C TYR A 54 12.51 11.51 -0.19
N THR A 55 13.16 12.57 -0.69
CA THR A 55 12.52 13.88 -0.94
C THR A 55 11.18 13.76 -1.66
N SER A 56 11.08 12.96 -2.72
CA SER A 56 9.82 12.76 -3.43
C SER A 56 8.76 12.04 -2.59
N SER A 57 9.12 11.02 -1.81
CA SER A 57 8.20 10.37 -0.87
C SER A 57 7.81 11.27 0.31
N LEU A 58 8.68 12.20 0.70
CA LEU A 58 8.45 13.19 1.75
C LEU A 58 7.58 14.36 1.27
N LYS A 59 7.40 14.57 -0.04
CA LYS A 59 6.47 15.61 -0.56
C LYS A 59 5.04 15.37 -0.10
N ASN A 60 4.63 14.10 0.03
CA ASN A 60 3.33 13.72 0.57
C ASN A 60 3.25 13.89 2.10
N MET A 61 4.33 14.30 2.79
CA MET A 61 4.32 14.61 4.22
C MET A 61 4.07 16.09 4.52
N ILE A 62 3.88 16.93 3.49
CA ILE A 62 3.49 18.33 3.66
C ILE A 62 2.01 18.35 4.08
N PRO A 63 1.64 18.93 5.25
CA PRO A 63 0.32 18.79 5.86
C PRO A 63 -0.80 19.27 4.94
N LEU A 64 -0.69 20.49 4.41
CA LEU A 64 -1.67 21.09 3.52
C LEU A 64 -0.96 21.59 2.26
N ARG A 65 -1.26 20.95 1.13
CA ARG A 65 -0.84 21.44 -0.18
C ARG A 65 -2.06 22.07 -0.83
N THR A 66 -2.00 23.39 -1.04
CA THR A 66 -2.99 24.05 -1.89
C THR A 66 -2.90 23.41 -3.27
N PHE A 67 -4.02 22.94 -3.79
CA PHE A 67 -4.09 22.41 -5.15
C PHE A 67 -3.73 23.56 -6.09
N HIS A 68 -2.46 23.64 -6.51
CA HIS A 68 -2.13 24.44 -7.67
C HIS A 68 -2.78 23.74 -8.86
N LYS A 69 -3.73 24.43 -9.49
CA LYS A 69 -4.43 24.00 -10.68
C LYS A 69 -3.41 24.05 -11.83
N HIS A 70 -2.47 23.11 -11.87
CA HIS A 70 -1.64 22.94 -13.04
C HIS A 70 -2.54 22.46 -14.16
N ASP A 71 -2.62 23.30 -15.19
CA ASP A 71 -3.36 23.07 -16.40
C ASP A 71 -2.86 21.78 -17.09
N HIS A 72 -3.80 20.97 -17.58
CA HIS A 72 -3.60 19.91 -18.56
C HIS A 72 -2.67 18.71 -18.30
N SER A 73 -1.87 18.66 -17.23
CA SER A 73 -1.05 17.47 -17.01
C SER A 73 -1.91 16.30 -16.51
N ARG A 74 -1.89 15.17 -17.23
CA ARG A 74 -2.47 13.87 -16.81
C ARG A 74 -1.75 13.29 -15.56
N ALA A 75 -1.10 14.12 -14.75
CA ALA A 75 -0.37 13.77 -13.55
C ALA A 75 -1.28 13.07 -12.54
N SER A 76 -0.72 12.10 -11.83
CA SER A 76 -1.47 11.33 -10.85
C SER A 76 -1.80 12.21 -9.64
N LYS A 77 -3.09 12.42 -9.36
CA LYS A 77 -3.58 13.27 -8.25
C LYS A 77 -3.06 12.84 -6.87
N VAL A 78 -2.65 11.58 -6.73
CA VAL A 78 -2.01 11.06 -5.51
C VAL A 78 -0.63 11.68 -5.24
N ASP A 79 0.12 12.09 -6.27
CA ASP A 79 1.44 12.70 -6.13
C ASP A 79 1.37 14.23 -5.90
N GLU A 80 0.20 14.81 -6.17
CA GLU A 80 -0.14 16.19 -5.83
C GLU A 80 -0.77 16.31 -4.44
N SER A 81 -1.17 15.20 -3.83
CA SER A 81 -1.86 15.20 -2.54
C SER A 81 -0.95 15.61 -1.37
N GLY A 82 -1.46 16.49 -0.50
CA GLY A 82 -0.86 16.75 0.81
C GLY A 82 -1.11 15.58 1.78
N LEU A 83 -0.47 15.60 2.95
CA LEU A 83 -0.51 14.51 3.93
C LEU A 83 -1.93 14.13 4.34
N PHE A 84 -2.76 15.12 4.70
CA PHE A 84 -4.14 14.82 5.10
C PHE A 84 -4.93 14.20 3.95
N SER A 85 -4.88 14.81 2.75
CA SER A 85 -5.56 14.29 1.56
C SER A 85 -5.09 12.87 1.20
N PHE A 86 -3.81 12.58 1.36
CA PHE A 86 -3.22 11.26 1.15
C PHE A 86 -3.76 10.24 2.15
N ILE A 87 -3.76 10.57 3.45
CA ILE A 87 -4.20 9.69 4.55
C ILE A 87 -5.70 9.42 4.50
N THR A 88 -6.51 10.44 4.24
CA THR A 88 -7.98 10.34 4.18
C THR A 88 -8.49 9.86 2.82
N PHE A 89 -7.57 9.61 1.88
CA PHE A 89 -7.89 9.29 0.48
C PHE A 89 -8.76 10.35 -0.22
N SER A 90 -8.82 11.59 0.30
CA SER A 90 -9.69 12.63 -0.26
C SER A 90 -9.36 13.01 -1.71
N TRP A 91 -8.13 12.77 -2.16
CA TRP A 91 -7.72 13.01 -3.55
C TRP A 91 -8.52 12.19 -4.58
N ILE A 92 -9.09 11.04 -4.20
CA ILE A 92 -9.90 10.21 -5.12
C ILE A 92 -11.36 10.66 -5.21
N PHE A 93 -11.83 11.43 -4.22
CA PHE A 93 -13.23 11.81 -4.09
C PHE A 93 -13.80 12.54 -5.33
N PRO A 94 -13.09 13.49 -5.98
CA PRO A 94 -13.60 14.13 -7.19
C PRO A 94 -13.90 13.13 -8.33
N TYR A 95 -13.09 12.08 -8.45
CA TYR A 95 -13.27 11.04 -9.45
C TYR A 95 -14.45 10.13 -9.11
N LEU A 96 -14.56 9.70 -7.85
CA LEU A 96 -15.71 8.90 -7.38
C LEU A 96 -17.03 9.68 -7.54
N TRP A 97 -17.02 10.97 -7.27
CA TRP A 97 -18.20 11.83 -7.42
C TRP A 97 -18.61 12.02 -8.88
N ALA A 98 -17.63 12.19 -9.79
CA ALA A 98 -17.90 12.21 -11.22
C ALA A 98 -18.49 10.87 -11.71
N ALA A 99 -18.01 9.75 -11.17
CA ALA A 99 -18.48 8.40 -11.49
C ALA A 99 -19.91 8.18 -11.06
N PHE A 100 -20.22 8.58 -9.83
CA PHE A 100 -21.57 8.54 -9.28
C PHE A 100 -22.55 9.35 -10.13
N LYS A 101 -22.11 10.49 -10.69
CA LYS A 101 -22.92 11.34 -11.58
C LYS A 101 -23.00 10.85 -13.04
N GLY A 102 -22.40 9.71 -13.38
CA GLY A 102 -22.40 9.18 -14.74
C GLY A 102 -21.62 10.04 -15.75
N ARG A 103 -20.65 10.83 -15.29
CA ARG A 103 -19.91 11.79 -16.13
C ARG A 103 -18.54 11.30 -16.61
N LEU A 104 -18.19 10.03 -16.36
CA LEU A 104 -16.90 9.50 -16.82
C LEU A 104 -16.98 9.05 -18.27
N SER A 105 -16.21 9.73 -19.11
CA SER A 105 -15.70 9.14 -20.34
C SER A 105 -14.42 8.34 -20.04
N GLN A 106 -14.17 7.27 -20.81
CA GLN A 106 -12.99 6.40 -20.68
C GLN A 106 -11.66 7.19 -20.80
N ASP A 107 -11.70 8.35 -21.47
CA ASP A 107 -10.56 9.23 -21.68
C ASP A 107 -10.18 10.11 -20.47
N GLN A 108 -11.01 10.15 -19.42
CA GLN A 108 -10.77 10.96 -18.21
C GLN A 108 -9.97 10.22 -17.11
N MET A 109 -9.38 9.05 -17.41
CA MET A 109 -8.61 8.32 -16.42
C MET A 109 -7.30 9.04 -16.07
N TRP A 110 -7.01 9.18 -14.77
CA TRP A 110 -5.71 9.69 -14.30
C TRP A 110 -4.60 8.70 -14.64
N ASN A 111 -3.43 9.22 -15.03
CA ASN A 111 -2.28 8.34 -15.23
C ASN A 111 -1.82 7.74 -13.89
N CYS A 112 -1.21 6.57 -13.99
CA CYS A 112 -0.51 5.96 -12.89
C CYS A 112 0.66 6.86 -12.45
N SER A 113 0.86 6.99 -11.14
CA SER A 113 2.04 7.64 -10.58
C SER A 113 3.31 7.00 -11.13
N ILE A 114 4.29 7.80 -11.54
CA ILE A 114 5.60 7.31 -11.99
C ILE A 114 6.31 6.47 -10.91
N TYR A 115 6.04 6.73 -9.63
CA TYR A 115 6.62 6.00 -8.51
C TYR A 115 5.94 4.65 -8.27
N ASP A 116 4.72 4.49 -8.76
CA ASP A 116 3.94 3.25 -8.70
C ASP A 116 4.00 2.48 -10.02
N ALA A 117 4.51 3.11 -11.10
CA ALA A 117 4.74 2.49 -12.39
C ALA A 117 5.64 1.24 -12.29
N SER A 118 5.33 0.25 -13.12
CA SER A 118 6.06 -1.02 -13.15
C SER A 118 7.50 -0.85 -13.63
N SER A 119 7.79 0.06 -14.56
CA SER A 119 9.13 0.31 -15.10
C SER A 119 10.15 0.68 -14.02
N VAL A 120 9.81 1.66 -13.17
CA VAL A 120 10.67 2.14 -12.07
C VAL A 120 10.86 1.05 -11.01
N ASN A 121 9.79 0.37 -10.63
CA ASN A 121 9.84 -0.63 -9.58
C ASN A 121 10.52 -1.93 -10.05
N LEU A 122 10.36 -2.30 -11.33
CA LEU A 122 11.07 -3.40 -11.98
C LEU A 122 12.58 -3.13 -12.00
N ALA A 123 13.02 -1.95 -12.46
CA ALA A 123 14.44 -1.62 -12.52
C ALA A 123 15.12 -1.75 -11.14
N ARG A 124 14.48 -1.23 -10.09
CA ARG A 124 14.97 -1.37 -8.71
C ARG A 124 15.00 -2.83 -8.26
N LEU A 125 13.97 -3.61 -8.59
CA LEU A 125 13.90 -5.01 -8.21
C LEU A 125 14.98 -5.85 -8.92
N GLU A 126 15.18 -5.63 -10.22
CA GLU A 126 16.24 -6.29 -10.99
C GLU A 126 17.62 -5.99 -10.44
N TYR A 127 17.86 -4.75 -10.03
CA TYR A 127 19.10 -4.37 -9.37
C TYR A 127 19.34 -5.19 -8.08
N LEU A 128 18.33 -5.28 -7.21
CA LEU A 128 18.43 -6.07 -5.98
C LEU A 128 18.57 -7.58 -6.28
N TRP A 129 17.92 -8.08 -7.32
CA TRP A 129 18.04 -9.46 -7.77
C TRP A 129 19.47 -9.77 -8.26
N LYS A 130 20.07 -8.89 -9.06
CA LYS A 130 21.47 -9.00 -9.49
C LYS A 130 22.42 -8.99 -8.30
N GLN A 131 22.17 -8.14 -7.30
CA GLN A 131 22.97 -8.14 -6.06
C GLN A 131 22.88 -9.45 -5.29
N GLU A 132 21.68 -10.04 -5.16
CA GLU A 132 21.51 -11.33 -4.48
C GLU A 132 22.24 -12.44 -5.24
N LEU A 133 22.20 -12.45 -6.57
CA LEU A 133 22.95 -13.40 -7.40
C LEU A 133 24.47 -13.30 -7.18
N LEU A 134 25.00 -12.08 -7.01
CA LEU A 134 26.41 -11.86 -6.74
C LEU A 134 26.81 -12.25 -5.31
N HIS A 135 25.97 -11.94 -4.31
CA HIS A 135 26.30 -12.23 -2.90
C HIS A 135 26.03 -13.68 -2.53
N ARG A 136 25.10 -14.35 -3.19
CA ARG A 136 24.68 -15.74 -2.90
C ARG A 136 24.45 -16.53 -4.19
N PRO A 137 25.53 -16.82 -4.95
CA PRO A 137 25.41 -17.54 -6.22
C PRO A 137 24.83 -18.96 -6.04
N ASN A 138 25.15 -19.63 -4.93
CA ASN A 138 24.75 -21.02 -4.70
C ASN A 138 23.27 -21.18 -4.31
N ARG A 139 22.62 -20.16 -3.73
CA ARG A 139 21.22 -20.22 -3.27
C ARG A 139 20.54 -18.84 -3.29
N PRO A 140 20.26 -18.28 -4.48
CA PRO A 140 19.54 -17.00 -4.57
C PRO A 140 18.08 -17.15 -4.15
N SER A 141 17.55 -16.18 -3.38
CA SER A 141 16.17 -16.20 -2.89
C SER A 141 15.40 -14.94 -3.29
N LEU A 142 14.34 -15.11 -4.08
CA LEU A 142 13.47 -14.01 -4.48
C LEU A 142 12.69 -13.43 -3.30
N PHE A 143 12.31 -14.27 -2.33
CA PHE A 143 11.64 -13.82 -1.11
C PHE A 143 12.50 -12.83 -0.32
N ARG A 144 13.81 -13.09 -0.20
CA ARG A 144 14.72 -12.16 0.48
C ARG A 144 14.83 -10.83 -0.25
N VAL A 145 14.94 -10.88 -1.57
CA VAL A 145 14.97 -9.69 -2.42
C VAL A 145 13.68 -8.88 -2.27
N MET A 146 12.53 -9.54 -2.15
CA MET A 146 11.24 -8.91 -1.83
C MET A 146 11.25 -8.23 -0.46
N CYS A 147 11.72 -8.92 0.59
CA CYS A 147 11.84 -8.31 1.92
C CYS A 147 12.73 -7.06 1.89
N LEU A 148 13.87 -7.11 1.18
CA LEU A 148 14.77 -5.96 1.01
C LEU A 148 14.11 -4.81 0.21
N PHE A 149 13.31 -5.15 -0.80
CA PHE A 149 12.60 -4.18 -1.62
C PHE A 149 11.57 -3.37 -0.80
N ILE A 150 10.86 -4.03 0.12
CA ILE A 150 9.80 -3.39 0.93
C ILE A 150 10.30 -2.85 2.28
N LYS A 151 11.47 -3.29 2.77
CA LYS A 151 11.95 -3.06 4.15
C LYS A 151 11.69 -1.66 4.67
N THR A 152 12.18 -0.63 3.96
CA THR A 152 12.08 0.76 4.43
C THR A 152 10.63 1.23 4.54
N ARG A 153 9.76 0.83 3.62
CA ARG A 153 8.34 1.24 3.61
C ARG A 153 7.55 0.52 4.70
N VAL A 154 7.82 -0.77 4.89
CA VAL A 154 7.25 -1.55 5.99
C VAL A 154 7.69 -0.98 7.34
N CYS A 155 8.96 -0.62 7.52
CA CYS A 155 9.42 0.02 8.76
C CYS A 155 8.67 1.34 9.04
N VAL A 156 8.48 2.18 8.03
CA VAL A 156 7.71 3.43 8.18
C VAL A 156 6.25 3.13 8.51
N ALA A 157 5.61 2.17 7.83
CA ALA A 157 4.24 1.77 8.12
C ALA A 157 4.08 1.23 9.54
N CYS A 158 5.01 0.39 10.01
CA CYS A 158 5.02 -0.10 11.40
C CYS A 158 5.19 1.05 12.40
N PHE A 159 6.11 1.98 12.13
CA PHE A 159 6.32 3.14 12.98
C PHE A 159 5.08 4.03 13.08
N VAL A 160 4.40 4.31 11.97
CA VAL A 160 3.13 5.04 11.97
C VAL A 160 2.04 4.26 12.71
N PHE A 161 1.99 2.95 12.53
CA PHE A 161 1.02 2.10 13.22
C PHE A 161 1.26 2.01 14.74
N LEU A 162 2.50 2.17 15.21
CA LEU A 162 2.79 2.31 16.64
C LEU A 162 2.13 3.56 17.24
N PHE A 163 2.04 4.68 16.52
CA PHE A 163 1.27 5.84 17.00
C PHE A 163 -0.22 5.54 17.10
N CYS A 164 -0.79 4.77 16.17
CA CYS A 164 -2.16 4.29 16.29
C CYS A 164 -2.35 3.46 17.57
N LEU A 165 -1.39 2.60 17.92
CA LEU A 165 -1.40 1.87 19.19
C LEU A 165 -1.34 2.82 20.39
N LEU A 166 -0.39 3.76 20.40
CA LEU A 166 -0.20 4.70 21.51
C LEU A 166 -1.47 5.52 21.77
N PHE A 167 -2.02 6.15 20.73
CA PHE A 167 -3.24 6.94 20.87
C PHE A 167 -4.46 6.08 21.21
N GLY A 168 -4.51 4.84 20.70
CA GLY A 168 -5.55 3.87 21.02
C GLY A 168 -5.56 3.40 22.47
N PHE A 169 -4.42 3.44 23.16
CA PHE A 169 -4.35 3.18 24.60
C PHE A 169 -4.55 4.45 25.43
N ILE A 170 -3.90 5.55 25.08
CA ILE A 170 -3.95 6.79 25.87
C ILE A 170 -5.38 7.32 25.98
N GLY A 171 -6.17 7.27 24.90
CA GLY A 171 -7.55 7.75 24.88
C GLY A 171 -8.42 7.08 25.97
N PRO A 172 -8.62 5.76 25.91
CA PRO A 172 -9.40 5.02 26.91
C PRO A 172 -8.77 4.99 28.31
N MET A 173 -7.45 4.82 28.40
CA MET A 173 -6.74 4.61 29.68
C MET A 173 -6.78 5.84 30.58
N PHE A 174 -6.61 7.03 29.99
CA PHE A 174 -6.56 8.28 30.74
C PHE A 174 -7.84 9.07 30.55
N PHE A 175 -8.12 9.52 29.32
CA PHE A 175 -9.16 10.53 29.13
C PHE A 175 -10.59 10.01 29.33
N VAL A 176 -10.91 8.82 28.83
CA VAL A 176 -12.25 8.23 29.05
C VAL A 176 -12.45 7.89 30.51
N LYS A 177 -11.45 7.28 31.15
CA LYS A 177 -11.49 6.95 32.58
C LYS A 177 -11.70 8.20 33.45
N GLU A 178 -10.91 9.26 33.22
CA GLU A 178 -11.05 10.52 33.95
C GLU A 178 -12.38 11.22 33.65
N LEU A 179 -12.90 11.13 32.42
CA LEU A 179 -14.21 11.69 32.11
C LEU A 179 -15.34 10.98 32.85
N ILE A 180 -15.27 9.65 32.96
CA ILE A 180 -16.21 8.86 33.76
C ILE A 180 -16.08 9.27 35.24
N SER A 181 -14.87 9.36 35.77
CA SER A 181 -14.64 9.82 37.15
C SER A 181 -15.18 11.23 37.40
N PHE A 182 -15.03 12.14 36.44
CA PHE A 182 -15.60 13.48 36.50
C PHE A 182 -17.13 13.47 36.46
N ALA A 183 -17.75 12.57 35.69
CA ALA A 183 -19.20 12.43 35.63
C ALA A 183 -19.79 11.84 36.93
N GLU A 184 -19.07 10.91 37.58
CA GLU A 184 -19.48 10.32 38.85
C GLU A 184 -19.24 11.27 40.04
N GLN A 185 -18.08 11.92 40.08
CA GLN A 185 -17.64 12.81 41.14
C GLN A 185 -16.99 14.07 40.55
N PRO A 186 -17.80 15.08 40.17
CA PRO A 186 -17.27 16.26 39.50
C PRO A 186 -16.34 17.04 40.44
N HIS A 187 -15.16 17.41 39.93
CA HIS A 187 -14.25 18.31 40.64
C HIS A 187 -14.93 19.67 40.85
N LEU A 188 -15.16 20.03 42.11
CA LEU A 188 -15.78 21.29 42.50
C LEU A 188 -14.74 22.42 42.47
N PHE A 189 -15.09 23.53 41.82
CA PHE A 189 -14.36 24.79 41.90
C PHE A 189 -15.32 25.84 42.44
N ASN A 190 -15.07 26.34 43.66
CA ASN A 190 -15.95 27.29 44.35
C ASN A 190 -17.44 26.88 44.34
N THR A 191 -17.73 25.65 44.81
CA THR A 191 -19.09 25.09 44.97
C THR A 191 -19.78 24.63 43.67
N TYR A 192 -19.26 24.96 42.49
CA TYR A 192 -19.80 24.51 41.20
C TYR A 192 -18.89 23.47 40.54
N PRO A 193 -19.44 22.52 39.76
CA PRO A 193 -18.65 21.57 39.00
C PRO A 193 -17.79 22.30 37.95
N ASN A 194 -16.50 21.95 37.85
CA ASN A 194 -15.57 22.55 36.90
C ASN A 194 -15.84 22.04 35.48
N LEU A 195 -16.81 22.66 34.80
CA LEU A 195 -17.20 22.32 33.43
C LEU A 195 -16.06 22.49 32.42
N SER A 196 -15.13 23.43 32.64
CA SER A 196 -13.98 23.64 31.77
C SER A 196 -13.07 22.41 31.72
N PHE A 197 -12.89 21.73 32.85
CA PHE A 197 -12.13 20.47 32.90
C PHE A 197 -12.84 19.33 32.15
N GLY A 198 -14.15 19.18 32.32
CA GLY A 198 -14.94 18.19 31.56
C GLY A 198 -14.89 18.43 30.04
N ILE A 199 -15.01 19.69 29.60
CA ILE A 199 -14.88 20.06 28.18
C ILE A 199 -13.47 19.77 27.67
N PHE A 200 -12.43 20.05 28.46
CA PHE A 200 -11.06 19.71 28.10
C PHE A 200 -10.86 18.20 27.91
N LEU A 201 -11.39 17.37 28.82
CA LEU A 201 -11.34 15.91 28.69
C LEU A 201 -12.04 15.42 27.43
N ALA A 202 -13.25 15.92 27.15
CA ALA A 202 -14.00 15.57 25.94
C ALA A 202 -13.24 15.97 24.66
N PHE A 203 -12.67 17.17 24.63
CA PHE A 203 -11.85 17.63 23.51
C PHE A 203 -10.57 16.80 23.36
N ALA A 204 -9.92 16.41 24.46
CA ALA A 204 -8.76 15.53 24.44
C ALA A 204 -9.10 14.16 23.84
N ILE A 205 -10.24 13.55 24.23
CA ILE A 205 -10.73 12.31 23.61
C ILE A 205 -10.86 12.48 22.10
N LEU A 206 -11.49 13.57 21.64
CA LEU A 206 -11.65 13.86 20.21
C LEU A 206 -10.29 13.95 19.49
N VAL A 207 -9.32 14.66 20.07
CA VAL A 207 -7.98 14.84 19.47
C VAL A 207 -7.23 13.52 19.37
N PHE A 208 -7.18 12.74 20.45
CA PHE A 208 -6.46 11.46 20.47
C PHE A 208 -7.13 10.42 19.57
N GLU A 209 -8.45 10.37 19.55
CA GLU A 209 -9.19 9.46 18.68
C GLU A 209 -9.03 9.84 17.20
N THR A 210 -9.04 11.12 16.88
CA THR A 210 -8.75 11.61 15.52
C THR A 210 -7.32 11.24 15.12
N ALA A 211 -6.33 11.46 15.99
CA ALA A 211 -4.94 11.10 15.73
C ALA A 211 -4.76 9.58 15.55
N ARG A 212 -5.50 8.76 16.30
CA ARG A 212 -5.55 7.30 16.14
C ARG A 212 -6.07 6.91 14.76
N VAL A 213 -7.23 7.44 14.35
CA VAL A 213 -7.84 7.14 13.05
C VAL A 213 -6.96 7.59 11.89
N LEU A 214 -6.35 8.78 11.98
CA LEU A 214 -5.42 9.27 10.96
C LEU A 214 -4.17 8.39 10.85
N SER A 215 -3.59 7.97 11.98
CA SER A 215 -2.45 7.05 12.00
C SER A 215 -2.79 5.69 11.39
N TYR A 216 -4.01 5.19 11.67
CA TYR A 216 -4.52 3.97 11.07
C TYR A 216 -4.68 4.09 9.55
N GLY A 217 -5.33 5.17 9.08
CA GLY A 217 -5.49 5.46 7.64
C GLY A 217 -4.15 5.61 6.93
N ALA A 218 -3.18 6.28 7.55
CA ALA A 218 -1.83 6.46 7.02
C ALA A 218 -1.10 5.11 6.85
N THR A 219 -1.24 4.23 7.84
CA THR A 219 -0.69 2.86 7.78
C THR A 219 -1.24 2.11 6.58
N TRP A 220 -2.56 2.15 6.36
CA TRP A 220 -3.18 1.53 5.19
C TRP A 220 -2.75 2.16 3.87
N ALA A 221 -2.71 3.49 3.78
CA ALA A 221 -2.29 4.19 2.56
C ALA A 221 -0.85 3.82 2.13
N ILE A 222 0.08 3.76 3.09
CA ILE A 222 1.47 3.33 2.84
C ILE A 222 1.54 1.85 2.45
N SER A 223 0.78 1.00 3.13
CA SER A 223 0.81 -0.45 2.94
C SER A 223 0.22 -0.85 1.59
N TYR A 224 -0.93 -0.28 1.19
CA TYR A 224 -1.53 -0.51 -0.12
C TYR A 224 -0.63 -0.07 -1.27
N ARG A 225 -0.05 1.15 -1.20
CA ARG A 225 0.91 1.60 -2.24
C ARG A 225 2.14 0.69 -2.29
N THR A 226 2.59 0.18 -1.15
CA THR A 226 3.70 -0.79 -1.12
C THR A 226 3.31 -2.10 -1.79
N GLY A 227 2.11 -2.62 -1.55
CA GLY A 227 1.57 -3.81 -2.21
C GLY A 227 1.48 -3.64 -3.73
N ILE A 228 0.92 -2.52 -4.21
CA ILE A 228 0.80 -2.20 -5.64
C ILE A 228 2.18 -2.21 -6.32
N ARG A 229 3.19 -1.56 -5.72
CA ARG A 229 4.56 -1.52 -6.25
C ARG A 229 5.19 -2.91 -6.33
N VAL A 230 4.97 -3.75 -5.32
CA VAL A 230 5.47 -5.12 -5.28
C VAL A 230 4.83 -5.95 -6.40
N ARG A 231 3.50 -5.91 -6.54
CA ARG A 231 2.78 -6.60 -7.61
C ARG A 231 3.28 -6.13 -8.98
N GLY A 232 3.36 -4.82 -9.21
CA GLY A 232 3.82 -4.25 -10.47
C GLY A 232 5.24 -4.69 -10.83
N ALA A 233 6.16 -4.68 -9.87
CA ALA A 233 7.54 -5.11 -10.08
C ALA A 233 7.66 -6.61 -10.38
N LEU A 234 6.99 -7.46 -9.60
CA LEU A 234 7.07 -8.91 -9.77
C LEU A 234 6.41 -9.39 -11.05
N LEU A 235 5.24 -8.87 -11.38
CA LEU A 235 4.55 -9.25 -12.62
C LEU A 235 5.34 -8.79 -13.85
N ALA A 236 5.97 -7.60 -13.80
CA ALA A 236 6.83 -7.14 -14.87
C ALA A 236 8.11 -7.99 -15.00
N LEU A 237 8.72 -8.39 -13.87
CA LEU A 237 9.89 -9.26 -13.84
C LEU A 237 9.56 -10.64 -14.40
N LEU A 238 8.40 -11.20 -14.01
CA LEU A 238 7.90 -12.46 -14.50
C LEU A 238 7.64 -12.37 -16.01
N TYR A 239 6.95 -11.34 -16.49
CA TYR A 239 6.70 -11.11 -17.90
C TYR A 239 8.00 -11.07 -18.72
N LYS A 240 8.99 -10.27 -18.28
CA LYS A 240 10.31 -10.19 -18.91
C LYS A 240 11.03 -11.54 -18.91
N LYS A 241 10.84 -12.38 -17.89
CA LYS A 241 11.43 -13.71 -17.85
C LYS A 241 10.74 -14.68 -18.81
N LEU A 242 9.42 -14.60 -18.93
CA LEU A 242 8.60 -15.46 -19.79
C LEU A 242 8.90 -15.25 -21.27
N ILE A 243 9.02 -13.99 -21.72
CA ILE A 243 9.35 -13.67 -23.12
C ILE A 243 10.74 -14.17 -23.55
N ASN A 244 11.65 -14.37 -22.58
CA ASN A 244 13.02 -14.81 -22.82
C ASN A 244 13.20 -16.33 -22.62
N VAL A 245 12.16 -17.05 -22.25
CA VAL A 245 12.21 -18.49 -22.00
C VAL A 245 11.80 -19.26 -23.27
N ARG A 246 12.60 -20.23 -23.69
CA ARG A 246 12.33 -21.04 -24.90
C ARG A 246 11.21 -22.06 -24.72
N SER A 247 10.97 -22.53 -23.50
CA SER A 247 9.89 -23.47 -23.17
C SER A 247 9.53 -23.34 -21.69
N LEU A 248 8.23 -23.31 -21.39
CA LEU A 248 7.71 -23.23 -20.02
C LEU A 248 7.87 -24.54 -19.23
N ARG A 249 8.38 -25.62 -19.87
CA ARG A 249 8.78 -26.97 -19.41
C ARG A 249 7.82 -27.70 -18.44
N THR A 250 7.39 -27.04 -17.38
CA THR A 250 6.56 -27.55 -16.27
C THR A 250 5.27 -26.77 -16.07
N LYS A 251 5.06 -25.62 -16.73
CA LYS A 251 3.89 -24.76 -16.53
C LYS A 251 3.11 -24.51 -17.82
N THR A 252 1.79 -24.60 -17.73
CA THR A 252 0.86 -24.29 -18.82
C THR A 252 0.65 -22.77 -18.95
N GLY A 253 0.27 -22.30 -20.13
CA GLY A 253 -0.08 -20.88 -20.33
C GLY A 253 -1.22 -20.43 -19.41
N ALA A 254 -2.19 -21.30 -19.14
CA ALA A 254 -3.29 -21.04 -18.22
C ALA A 254 -2.82 -20.85 -16.77
N GLU A 255 -1.86 -21.66 -16.30
CA GLU A 255 -1.25 -21.47 -14.97
C GLU A 255 -0.52 -20.13 -14.87
N VAL A 256 0.19 -19.72 -15.93
CA VAL A 256 0.86 -18.41 -15.98
C VAL A 256 -0.17 -17.29 -15.86
N VAL A 257 -1.24 -17.32 -16.65
CA VAL A 257 -2.33 -16.33 -16.57
C VAL A 257 -2.96 -16.28 -15.18
N ASN A 258 -3.17 -17.44 -14.54
CA ASN A 258 -3.68 -17.50 -13.17
C ASN A 258 -2.75 -16.82 -12.15
N ILE A 259 -1.41 -16.92 -12.32
CA ILE A 259 -0.45 -16.19 -11.48
C ILE A 259 -0.64 -14.67 -11.63
N PHE A 260 -0.80 -14.16 -12.85
CA PHE A 260 -1.02 -12.72 -13.09
C PHE A 260 -2.36 -12.22 -12.53
N ALA A 261 -3.42 -13.03 -12.66
CA ALA A 261 -4.77 -12.65 -12.28
C ALA A 261 -5.03 -12.78 -10.77
N ASN A 262 -4.62 -13.89 -10.14
CA ASN A 262 -5.03 -14.25 -8.79
C ASN A 262 -3.90 -14.07 -7.77
N ASP A 263 -2.71 -14.60 -8.06
CA ASP A 263 -1.60 -14.56 -7.10
C ASP A 263 -1.07 -13.14 -6.89
N GLY A 264 -1.14 -12.30 -7.94
CA GLY A 264 -0.82 -10.88 -7.84
C GLY A 264 -1.69 -10.12 -6.83
N GLN A 265 -2.99 -10.45 -6.72
CA GLN A 265 -3.88 -9.82 -5.74
C GLN A 265 -3.56 -10.31 -4.33
N ARG A 266 -3.43 -11.62 -4.13
CA ARG A 266 -3.05 -12.22 -2.84
C ARG A 266 -1.77 -11.64 -2.28
N LEU A 267 -0.83 -11.30 -3.16
CA LEU A 267 0.42 -10.65 -2.78
C LEU A 267 0.23 -9.21 -2.30
N ILE A 268 -0.64 -8.42 -2.94
CA ILE A 268 -1.00 -7.09 -2.45
C ILE A 268 -1.57 -7.22 -1.04
N ASP A 269 -2.52 -8.14 -0.86
CA ASP A 269 -3.19 -8.35 0.42
C ASP A 269 -2.15 -8.73 1.49
N ALA A 270 -1.31 -9.74 1.22
CA ALA A 270 -0.25 -10.18 2.13
C ALA A 270 0.70 -9.05 2.53
N VAL A 271 1.18 -8.25 1.57
CA VAL A 271 2.07 -7.11 1.85
C VAL A 271 1.37 -6.03 2.66
N SER A 272 0.08 -5.81 2.41
CA SER A 272 -0.70 -4.77 3.07
C SER A 272 -0.93 -5.08 4.56
N PHE A 273 -1.00 -6.35 4.94
CA PHE A 273 -1.18 -6.79 6.33
C PHE A 273 0.12 -6.92 7.14
N ILE A 274 1.30 -6.75 6.56
CA ILE A 274 2.58 -6.93 7.28
C ILE A 274 2.67 -6.06 8.56
N PRO A 275 2.32 -4.75 8.55
CA PRO A 275 2.38 -3.95 9.78
C PRO A 275 1.48 -4.49 10.89
N LEU A 276 0.30 -5.00 10.53
CA LEU A 276 -0.62 -5.63 11.48
C LEU A 276 0.00 -6.90 12.07
N VAL A 277 0.65 -7.74 11.27
CA VAL A 277 1.31 -8.96 11.76
C VAL A 277 2.49 -8.65 12.68
N LEU A 278 3.27 -7.60 12.37
CA LEU A 278 4.46 -7.22 13.14
C LEU A 278 4.12 -6.49 14.45
N VAL A 279 3.14 -5.59 14.43
CA VAL A 279 2.77 -4.75 15.58
C VAL A 279 1.58 -5.32 16.35
N GLY A 280 0.70 -6.09 15.71
CA GLY A 280 -0.49 -6.70 16.32
C GLY A 280 -0.22 -7.47 17.61
N PRO A 281 0.84 -8.31 17.70
CA PRO A 281 1.20 -8.97 18.96
C PRO A 281 1.50 -7.99 20.10
N LEU A 282 2.13 -6.85 19.79
CA LEU A 282 2.38 -5.80 20.79
C LEU A 282 1.07 -5.17 21.28
N VAL A 283 0.10 -4.93 20.38
CA VAL A 283 -1.25 -4.45 20.74
C VAL A 283 -1.92 -5.43 21.69
N LEU A 284 -1.87 -6.72 21.37
CA LEU A 284 -2.50 -7.77 22.15
C LEU A 284 -1.88 -7.89 23.55
N ILE A 285 -0.54 -7.91 23.64
CA ILE A 285 0.16 -7.97 24.93
C ILE A 285 -0.15 -6.74 25.78
N ALA A 286 -0.08 -5.53 25.20
CA ALA A 286 -0.40 -4.30 25.91
C ALA A 286 -1.86 -4.29 26.39
N GLY A 287 -2.79 -4.80 25.59
CA GLY A 287 -4.20 -4.94 25.95
C GLY A 287 -4.43 -5.89 27.13
N ILE A 288 -3.77 -7.05 27.12
CA ILE A 288 -3.84 -8.01 28.23
C ILE A 288 -3.28 -7.39 29.53
N ILE A 289 -2.11 -6.75 29.46
CA ILE A 289 -1.52 -6.07 30.62
C ILE A 289 -2.46 -5.00 31.17
N TYR A 290 -3.04 -4.19 30.28
CA TYR A 290 -3.98 -3.14 30.67
C TYR A 290 -5.23 -3.71 31.38
N LEU A 291 -5.84 -4.76 30.83
CA LEU A 291 -7.00 -5.41 31.44
C LEU A 291 -6.68 -6.03 32.80
N LEU A 292 -5.49 -6.63 32.95
CA LEU A 292 -5.02 -7.16 34.23
C LEU A 292 -4.85 -6.07 35.29
N ILE A 293 -4.40 -4.87 34.91
CA ILE A 293 -4.24 -3.75 35.84
C ILE A 293 -5.60 -3.18 36.26
N VAL A 294 -6.55 -3.04 35.32
CA VAL A 294 -7.83 -2.37 35.60
C VAL A 294 -8.85 -3.30 36.27
N ILE A 295 -8.98 -4.54 35.78
CA ILE A 295 -9.99 -5.50 36.23
C ILE A 295 -9.40 -6.51 37.21
N GLY A 296 -8.08 -6.75 37.15
CA GLY A 296 -7.42 -7.80 37.91
C GLY A 296 -7.41 -9.16 37.18
N PRO A 297 -7.03 -10.24 37.88
CA PRO A 297 -6.86 -11.58 37.30
C PRO A 297 -8.12 -12.16 36.64
N TRP A 298 -9.31 -11.72 37.07
CA TRP A 298 -10.59 -12.17 36.49
C TRP A 298 -10.74 -11.84 35.00
N SER A 299 -10.02 -10.83 34.50
CA SER A 299 -9.97 -10.52 33.06
C SER A 299 -9.45 -11.69 32.20
N LEU A 300 -8.65 -12.60 32.78
CA LEU A 300 -8.14 -13.78 32.09
C LEU A 300 -9.25 -14.73 31.65
N LEU A 301 -10.38 -14.80 32.38
CA LEU A 301 -11.53 -15.62 31.99
C LEU A 301 -12.16 -15.09 30.69
N GLY A 302 -12.27 -13.77 30.56
CA GLY A 302 -12.75 -13.11 29.34
C GLY A 302 -11.78 -13.33 28.17
N ILE A 303 -10.49 -13.14 28.39
CA ILE A 303 -9.45 -13.40 27.37
C ILE A 303 -9.48 -14.86 26.92
N PHE A 304 -9.60 -15.81 27.86
CA PHE A 304 -9.72 -17.24 27.55
C PHE A 304 -10.95 -17.53 26.69
N THR A 305 -12.07 -16.86 26.96
CA THR A 305 -13.29 -16.97 26.16
C THR A 305 -13.06 -16.50 24.72
N PHE A 306 -12.39 -15.36 24.52
CA PHE A 306 -12.01 -14.90 23.18
C PHE A 306 -11.09 -15.89 22.45
N LEU A 307 -10.12 -16.50 23.14
CA LEU A 307 -9.25 -17.52 22.55
C LEU A 307 -10.04 -18.76 22.08
N ILE A 308 -11.06 -19.19 22.83
CA ILE A 308 -11.96 -20.26 22.38
C ILE A 308 -12.68 -19.86 21.09
N PHE A 309 -13.22 -18.63 21.04
CA PHE A 309 -13.87 -18.13 19.83
C PHE A 309 -12.90 -18.06 18.64
N ASP A 310 -11.65 -17.64 18.86
CA ASP A 310 -10.62 -17.60 17.81
C ASP A 310 -10.30 -19.01 17.30
N VAL A 311 -10.22 -20.01 18.18
CA VAL A 311 -10.04 -21.42 17.77
C VAL A 311 -11.24 -21.90 16.95
N ILE A 312 -12.47 -21.59 17.36
CA ILE A 312 -13.68 -21.93 16.60
C ILE A 312 -13.64 -21.26 15.21
N GLN A 313 -13.30 -19.97 15.14
CA GLN A 313 -13.16 -19.23 13.89
C GLN A 313 -12.10 -19.87 12.98
N LEU A 314 -10.98 -20.33 13.53
CA LEU A 314 -9.94 -21.05 12.78
C LEU A 314 -10.44 -22.39 12.21
N VAL A 315 -11.20 -23.16 12.99
CA VAL A 315 -11.80 -24.42 12.51
C VAL A 315 -12.83 -24.13 11.41
N LEU A 316 -13.73 -23.17 11.61
CA LEU A 316 -14.71 -22.75 10.60
C LEU A 316 -14.02 -22.28 9.32
N GLY A 317 -12.94 -21.50 9.45
CA GLY A 317 -12.13 -21.05 8.31
C GLY A 317 -11.52 -22.20 7.53
N LYS A 318 -10.93 -23.19 8.21
CA LYS A 318 -10.38 -24.40 7.56
C LYS A 318 -11.46 -25.21 6.86
N THR A 319 -12.61 -25.38 7.50
CA THR A 319 -13.77 -26.09 6.93
C THR A 319 -14.32 -25.37 5.70
N LEU A 320 -14.45 -24.04 5.74
CA LEU A 320 -14.86 -23.21 4.60
C LEU A 320 -13.90 -23.36 3.41
N VAL A 321 -12.58 -23.38 3.66
CA VAL A 321 -11.58 -23.62 2.61
C VAL A 321 -11.74 -25.03 2.03
N GLY A 322 -12.00 -26.04 2.86
CA GLY A 322 -12.31 -27.40 2.42
C GLY A 322 -13.52 -27.44 1.47
N PHE A 323 -14.65 -26.87 1.89
CA PHE A 323 -15.85 -26.77 1.05
C PHE A 323 -15.60 -25.98 -0.24
N ARG A 324 -14.84 -24.87 -0.16
CA ARG A 324 -14.48 -24.09 -1.35
C ARG A 324 -13.71 -24.93 -2.36
N ASN A 325 -12.75 -25.75 -1.91
CA ASN A 325 -11.98 -26.62 -2.79
C ASN A 325 -12.87 -27.69 -3.45
N SER A 326 -13.81 -28.29 -2.71
CA SER A 326 -14.78 -29.23 -3.28
C SER A 326 -15.71 -28.57 -4.31
N THR A 327 -16.15 -27.34 -4.05
CA THR A 327 -16.96 -26.56 -5.00
C THR A 327 -16.20 -26.20 -6.27
N ILE A 328 -14.92 -25.84 -6.16
CA ILE A 328 -14.04 -25.59 -7.31
C ILE A 328 -13.96 -26.85 -8.18
N GLN A 329 -13.67 -28.02 -7.60
CA GLN A 329 -13.59 -29.29 -8.34
C GLN A 329 -14.91 -29.65 -9.06
N LYS A 330 -16.06 -29.47 -8.41
CA LYS A 330 -17.37 -29.71 -9.03
C LYS A 330 -17.64 -28.73 -10.17
N THR A 331 -17.30 -27.46 -9.97
CA THR A 331 -17.45 -26.40 -10.98
C THR A 331 -16.59 -26.69 -12.20
N GLU A 332 -15.32 -27.08 -12.01
CA GLU A 332 -14.41 -27.45 -13.09
C GLU A 332 -14.96 -28.63 -13.91
N LYS A 333 -15.40 -29.72 -13.27
CA LYS A 333 -16.02 -30.87 -13.97
C LYS A 333 -17.23 -30.44 -14.80
N ARG A 334 -18.07 -29.58 -14.26
CA ARG A 334 -19.27 -29.06 -14.93
C ARG A 334 -18.89 -28.22 -16.17
N VAL A 335 -17.94 -27.31 -16.02
CA VAL A 335 -17.44 -26.47 -17.14
C VAL A 335 -16.83 -27.33 -18.23
N THR A 336 -15.98 -28.31 -17.88
CA THR A 336 -15.40 -29.25 -18.86
C THR A 336 -16.48 -30.07 -19.58
N PHE A 337 -17.52 -30.51 -18.88
CA PHE A 337 -18.63 -31.24 -19.48
C PHE A 337 -19.38 -30.38 -20.52
N TYR A 338 -19.71 -29.12 -20.17
CA TYR A 338 -20.36 -28.21 -21.12
C TYR A 338 -19.48 -27.93 -22.34
N PHE A 339 -18.18 -27.67 -22.15
CA PHE A 339 -17.25 -27.47 -23.26
C PHE A 339 -17.19 -28.68 -24.21
N LYS A 340 -17.15 -29.90 -23.67
CA LYS A 340 -17.18 -31.13 -24.49
C LYS A 340 -18.48 -31.26 -25.29
N ARG A 341 -19.62 -30.91 -24.68
CA ARG A 341 -20.93 -31.03 -25.33
C ARG A 341 -21.13 -29.98 -26.42
N ILE A 342 -20.68 -28.75 -26.21
CA ILE A 342 -20.68 -27.70 -27.24
C ILE A 342 -19.83 -28.13 -28.44
N ALA A 343 -18.60 -28.63 -28.20
CA ALA A 343 -17.72 -29.11 -29.26
C ALA A 343 -18.26 -30.33 -30.06
N GLN A 344 -19.27 -31.03 -29.52
CA GLN A 344 -19.97 -32.11 -30.22
C GLN A 344 -21.18 -31.63 -31.04
N ILE A 345 -21.76 -30.47 -30.70
CA ILE A 345 -22.88 -29.88 -31.44
C ILE A 345 -22.38 -29.18 -32.71
N ASP A 346 -21.15 -28.67 -32.70
CA ASP A 346 -20.51 -28.02 -33.85
C ASP A 346 -19.94 -29.02 -34.90
N LYS A 347 -20.15 -30.33 -34.71
CA LYS A 347 -19.81 -31.40 -35.67
C LYS A 347 -21.07 -32.04 -36.21
#